data_AF-A0A078A5G7-F1
#
_entry.id   AF-A0A078A5G7-F1
#
_cell.length_a   1.000
_cell.length_b   1.000
_cell.length_c   1.000
_cell.angle_alpha   90.00
_cell.angle_beta   90.00
_cell.angle_gamma   90.00
#
_symmetry.space_group_name_H-M   'P 1'
#
loop_
_entity.id
_entity.type
_entity.pdbx_description
1 polymer ?
#
loop_
_entity_poly.entity_id
_entity_poly.type
_entity_poly.pdbx_seq_one_letter_code
_entity_poly.pdbx_strand_id
1 'polypeptide(L)'
;MKSKLNILLLLLSIFIAVSYQANCPILLCDDEDQSMEGKCFHAFQASDGMIKTIKLKSCNTDAQELCFIQNGKYVWVDANLQFIRQIKPNYDPTKEDSQFYNKLSVASCRSKQDIVTTRLLAGRKCLYDYQCVSRVCDTDTNVCTGLPFGSTCSDHSQCDADLSCRIQSVWPFASSCQPRGEVGSFCLNDFDCKSRNFCWKIYSKDDKICLEKHNAPWGFQFYWDNNTYPSMNKNSILFHGQYCQSGYAIQVNQNIAQCVNVTSISLTNNKNYIEAPYQCSPGVSTCKYFSADNIVQFELQCECGLETIGDGFCPLPVLSEMQKYINSIKKVWYQDNCHTYDRSNFYAQVDCGVGNNDDTLKDAVNLQFKISYYPFLHKKQECLEKVLPDSASNVFI
;
A
#
# COMPACT_ATOMS: atom_id res chain seq x y z
N MET A 1 55.51 -55.27 -12.09
CA MET A 1 54.79 -54.24 -12.88
C MET A 1 53.34 -54.21 -12.44
N LYS A 2 52.98 -53.23 -11.63
CA LYS A 2 51.64 -53.02 -11.05
C LYS A 2 50.84 -52.14 -12.02
N SER A 3 49.95 -52.75 -12.79
CA SER A 3 48.91 -52.06 -13.55
C SER A 3 47.58 -52.60 -13.07
N LYS A 4 46.98 -51.91 -12.09
CA LYS A 4 45.58 -52.10 -11.70
C LYS A 4 44.91 -50.72 -11.73
N LEU A 5 44.26 -50.46 -12.86
CA LEU A 5 42.84 -50.11 -12.88
C LEU A 5 42.42 -48.97 -11.93
N ASN A 6 42.87 -47.74 -12.23
CA ASN A 6 42.27 -46.48 -11.74
C ASN A 6 41.15 -46.04 -12.70
N ILE A 7 40.14 -46.89 -12.90
CA ILE A 7 38.94 -46.59 -13.70
C ILE A 7 37.72 -47.04 -12.90
N LEU A 8 37.45 -46.44 -11.73
CA LEU A 8 36.14 -46.56 -11.07
C LEU A 8 35.95 -45.60 -9.88
N LEU A 9 36.38 -44.34 -10.00
CA LEU A 9 36.02 -43.30 -9.02
C LEU A 9 35.77 -41.94 -9.70
N LEU A 10 35.20 -41.96 -10.91
CA LEU A 10 34.24 -40.94 -11.32
C LEU A 10 32.87 -41.36 -10.76
N LEU A 11 32.72 -41.29 -9.44
CA LEU A 11 31.40 -41.09 -8.85
C LEU A 11 31.03 -39.65 -9.23
N LEU A 12 30.43 -39.56 -10.42
CA LEU A 12 29.59 -38.47 -10.88
C LEU A 12 28.61 -38.17 -9.74
N SER A 13 29.02 -37.30 -8.81
CA SER A 13 28.10 -36.53 -8.00
C SER A 13 27.48 -35.55 -8.98
N ILE A 14 26.54 -36.08 -9.77
CA ILE A 14 25.53 -35.28 -10.44
C ILE A 14 24.78 -34.63 -9.29
N PHE A 15 25.28 -33.47 -8.85
CA PHE A 15 24.44 -32.49 -8.19
C PHE A 15 23.39 -32.16 -9.25
N ILE A 16 22.27 -32.91 -9.20
CA ILE A 16 21.03 -32.45 -9.76
C ILE A 16 20.75 -31.20 -8.94
N ALA A 17 21.21 -30.06 -9.43
CA ALA A 17 20.69 -28.78 -9.00
C ALA A 17 19.21 -28.85 -9.37
N VAL A 18 18.39 -29.31 -8.43
CA VAL A 18 16.94 -29.22 -8.53
C VAL A 18 16.70 -27.72 -8.59
N SER A 19 16.55 -27.19 -9.80
CA SER A 19 16.12 -25.82 -10.01
C SER A 19 14.69 -25.77 -9.48
N TYR A 20 14.55 -25.37 -8.22
CA TYR A 20 13.25 -25.07 -7.64
C TYR A 20 12.68 -23.89 -8.43
N GLN A 21 11.86 -24.20 -9.42
CA GLN A 21 11.15 -23.18 -10.18
C GLN A 21 10.14 -22.53 -9.22
N ALA A 22 10.32 -21.23 -8.97
CA ALA A 22 9.43 -20.47 -8.13
C ALA A 22 8.03 -20.45 -8.75
N ASN A 23 7.08 -21.11 -8.09
CA ASN A 23 5.69 -21.17 -8.55
C ASN A 23 4.96 -19.90 -8.13
N CYS A 24 5.06 -18.87 -8.95
CA CYS A 24 4.23 -17.69 -8.81
C CYS A 24 2.75 -18.02 -9.07
N PRO A 25 1.82 -17.39 -8.32
CA PRO A 25 0.40 -17.50 -8.62
C PRO A 25 0.09 -16.95 -10.01
N ILE A 26 -0.93 -17.50 -10.68
CA ILE A 26 -1.40 -17.02 -11.97
C ILE A 26 -2.64 -16.14 -11.78
N LEU A 27 -2.66 -14.94 -12.38
CA LEU A 27 -3.84 -14.08 -12.45
C LEU A 27 -4.64 -14.32 -13.73
N LEU A 28 -5.85 -14.83 -13.56
CA LEU A 28 -6.83 -15.04 -14.62
C LEU A 28 -7.86 -13.92 -14.59
N CYS A 29 -8.05 -13.30 -15.75
CA CYS A 29 -9.01 -12.23 -15.96
C CYS A 29 -10.03 -12.80 -16.93
N ASP A 30 -11.13 -13.33 -16.40
CA ASP A 30 -12.08 -14.12 -17.18
C ASP A 30 -13.50 -13.69 -16.83
N ASP A 31 -14.09 -12.90 -17.73
CA ASP A 31 -15.48 -12.46 -17.59
C ASP A 31 -16.48 -13.57 -17.96
N GLU A 32 -16.05 -14.64 -18.64
CA GLU A 32 -16.88 -15.74 -19.13
C GLU A 32 -16.91 -16.97 -18.19
N ASP A 33 -16.01 -17.04 -17.22
CA ASP A 33 -15.96 -18.15 -16.26
C ASP A 33 -17.22 -18.21 -15.37
N GLN A 34 -18.05 -19.22 -15.59
CA GLN A 34 -19.27 -19.47 -14.79
C GLN A 34 -18.98 -19.67 -13.30
N SER A 35 -17.77 -20.10 -12.91
CA SER A 35 -17.39 -20.23 -11.50
C SER A 35 -17.28 -18.89 -10.76
N MET A 36 -17.24 -17.78 -11.52
CA MET A 36 -17.22 -16.40 -11.06
C MET A 36 -18.60 -15.73 -11.07
N GLU A 37 -19.70 -16.47 -11.27
CA GLU A 37 -21.05 -15.89 -11.16
C GLU A 37 -21.28 -15.25 -9.78
N GLY A 38 -21.67 -13.97 -9.78
CA GLY A 38 -21.84 -13.15 -8.57
C GLY A 38 -20.56 -12.78 -7.82
N LYS A 39 -19.38 -13.15 -8.35
CA LYS A 39 -18.06 -12.89 -7.75
C LYS A 39 -17.23 -12.00 -8.64
N CYS A 40 -16.41 -11.16 -8.04
CA CYS A 40 -15.43 -10.34 -8.73
C CYS A 40 -13.98 -10.72 -8.39
N PHE A 41 -13.78 -11.45 -7.29
CA PHE A 41 -12.48 -11.93 -6.84
C PHE A 41 -12.60 -13.33 -6.26
N HIS A 42 -11.68 -14.21 -6.64
CA HIS A 42 -11.53 -15.54 -6.03
C HIS A 42 -10.06 -15.98 -6.03
N ALA A 43 -9.47 -16.14 -4.84
CA ALA A 43 -8.14 -16.71 -4.64
C ALA A 43 -8.24 -18.21 -4.31
N PHE A 44 -7.53 -19.03 -5.08
CA PHE A 44 -7.46 -20.48 -4.91
C PHE A 44 -6.21 -20.87 -4.15
N GLN A 45 -6.40 -21.66 -3.09
CA GLN A 45 -5.34 -22.17 -2.24
C GLN A 45 -4.79 -23.50 -2.76
N ALA A 46 -3.48 -23.70 -2.69
CA ALA A 46 -2.82 -24.99 -2.84
C ALA A 46 -2.80 -25.77 -1.51
N SER A 47 -2.51 -27.07 -1.53
CA SER A 47 -2.51 -27.91 -0.33
C SER A 47 -1.49 -27.49 0.74
N ASP A 48 -0.48 -26.71 0.36
CA ASP A 48 0.59 -26.19 1.22
C ASP A 48 0.26 -24.82 1.83
N GLY A 49 -0.95 -24.30 1.59
CA GLY A 49 -1.40 -23.02 2.12
C GLY A 49 -1.02 -21.80 1.27
N MET A 50 -0.39 -21.99 0.11
CA MET A 50 0.01 -20.94 -0.83
C MET A 50 -1.09 -20.57 -1.81
N ILE A 51 -0.99 -19.39 -2.41
CA ILE A 51 -1.90 -18.99 -3.49
C ILE A 51 -1.44 -19.67 -4.77
N LYS A 52 -2.37 -20.33 -5.47
CA LYS A 52 -2.09 -20.95 -6.78
C LYS A 52 -2.61 -20.09 -7.93
N THR A 53 -3.80 -19.54 -7.76
CA THR A 53 -4.50 -18.80 -8.82
C THR A 53 -5.35 -17.71 -8.20
N ILE A 54 -5.39 -16.54 -8.84
CA ILE A 54 -6.34 -15.48 -8.52
C ILE A 54 -7.20 -15.29 -9.77
N LYS A 55 -8.52 -15.35 -9.61
CA LYS A 55 -9.48 -15.03 -10.66
C LYS A 55 -10.11 -13.68 -10.37
N LEU A 56 -10.11 -12.81 -11.36
CA LEU A 56 -10.76 -11.50 -11.34
C LEU A 56 -11.82 -11.44 -12.44
N LYS A 57 -12.96 -10.84 -12.09
CA LYS A 57 -14.06 -10.56 -13.00
C LYS A 57 -14.57 -9.15 -12.73
N SER A 58 -14.79 -8.39 -13.80
CA SER A 58 -15.33 -7.03 -13.69
C SER A 58 -16.77 -7.05 -13.18
N CYS A 59 -17.13 -6.05 -12.36
CA CYS A 59 -18.51 -5.86 -11.93
C CYS A 59 -19.30 -5.08 -12.99
N ASN A 60 -20.63 -5.12 -12.92
CA ASN A 60 -21.47 -4.43 -13.88
C ASN A 60 -21.38 -2.91 -13.69
N THR A 61 -20.64 -2.24 -14.58
CA THR A 61 -20.45 -0.79 -14.55
C THR A 61 -21.74 -0.01 -14.80
N ASP A 62 -22.65 -0.53 -15.63
CA ASP A 62 -23.92 0.12 -15.96
C ASP A 62 -24.87 0.13 -14.74
N ALA A 63 -24.77 -0.91 -13.90
CA ALA A 63 -25.47 -1.00 -12.62
C ALA A 63 -24.72 -0.29 -11.48
N GLN A 64 -23.62 0.41 -11.78
CA GLN A 64 -22.72 1.04 -10.81
C GLN A 64 -22.28 0.06 -9.71
N GLU A 65 -21.90 -1.16 -10.07
CA GLU A 65 -21.39 -2.14 -9.11
C GLU A 65 -19.87 -2.06 -8.99
N LEU A 66 -19.36 -2.30 -7.79
CA LEU A 66 -17.93 -2.34 -7.47
C LEU A 66 -17.57 -3.67 -6.81
N CYS A 67 -16.33 -4.11 -7.04
CA CYS A 67 -15.79 -5.25 -6.33
C CYS A 67 -15.39 -4.83 -4.91
N PHE A 68 -16.10 -5.33 -3.90
CA PHE A 68 -15.86 -4.94 -2.52
C PHE A 68 -14.67 -5.69 -1.92
N ILE A 69 -13.45 -5.21 -2.17
CA ILE A 69 -12.20 -5.73 -1.59
C ILE A 69 -11.65 -4.70 -0.60
N GLN A 70 -11.62 -5.04 0.68
CA GLN A 70 -11.02 -4.19 1.70
C GLN A 70 -9.56 -4.59 1.93
N ASN A 71 -8.66 -3.60 1.90
CA ASN A 71 -7.24 -3.83 2.16
C ASN A 71 -7.04 -4.58 3.49
N GLY A 72 -6.19 -5.60 3.49
CA GLY A 72 -5.89 -6.42 4.64
C GLY A 72 -7.00 -7.39 5.07
N LYS A 73 -8.19 -7.40 4.46
CA LYS A 73 -9.22 -8.42 4.76
C LYS A 73 -9.22 -9.60 3.80
N TYR A 74 -8.80 -9.36 2.56
CA TYR A 74 -8.76 -10.37 1.52
C TYR A 74 -7.36 -10.93 1.36
N VAL A 75 -7.30 -12.16 0.86
CA VAL A 75 -6.06 -12.84 0.49
C VAL A 75 -5.42 -12.06 -0.66
N TRP A 76 -4.13 -11.77 -0.56
CA TRP A 76 -3.35 -11.21 -1.64
C TRP A 76 -1.95 -11.81 -1.65
N VAL A 77 -1.25 -11.71 -2.78
CA VAL A 77 0.07 -12.32 -2.95
C VAL A 77 1.12 -11.57 -2.14
N ASP A 78 1.74 -12.27 -1.19
CA ASP A 78 2.94 -11.85 -0.48
C ASP A 78 4.08 -12.82 -0.84
N ALA A 79 5.11 -12.31 -1.53
CA ALA A 79 6.23 -13.12 -1.98
C ALA A 79 7.02 -13.75 -0.83
N ASN A 80 7.11 -13.09 0.34
CA ASN A 80 7.84 -13.63 1.48
C ASN A 80 7.13 -14.87 2.06
N LEU A 81 5.80 -14.86 2.04
CA LEU A 81 5.00 -16.00 2.44
C LEU A 81 4.95 -17.06 1.34
N GLN A 82 4.72 -16.66 0.08
CA GLN A 82 4.68 -17.56 -1.08
C GLN A 82 5.95 -18.41 -1.21
N PHE A 83 7.10 -17.83 -0.88
CA PHE A 83 8.41 -18.49 -0.99
C PHE A 83 9.07 -18.77 0.35
N ILE A 84 8.31 -18.84 1.45
CA ILE A 84 8.86 -18.95 2.81
C ILE A 84 9.80 -20.15 2.96
N ARG A 85 9.49 -21.29 2.33
CA ARG A 85 10.33 -22.50 2.35
C ARG A 85 11.61 -22.37 1.53
N GLN A 86 11.59 -21.56 0.47
CA GLN A 86 12.79 -21.30 -0.32
C GLN A 86 13.71 -20.31 0.42
N ILE A 87 13.11 -19.29 1.03
CA ILE A 87 13.82 -18.27 1.81
C ILE A 87 14.37 -18.88 3.12
N LYS A 88 13.61 -19.79 3.75
CA LYS A 88 13.96 -20.45 5.01
C LYS A 88 13.82 -21.98 4.87
N PRO A 89 14.81 -22.69 4.31
CA PRO A 89 14.72 -24.13 4.03
C PRO A 89 14.42 -25.03 5.24
N ASN A 90 14.88 -24.61 6.42
CA ASN A 90 14.72 -25.38 7.67
C ASN A 90 13.56 -24.88 8.54
N TYR A 91 12.73 -23.97 8.01
CA TYR A 91 11.59 -23.43 8.73
C TYR A 91 10.34 -24.25 8.43
N ASP A 92 9.65 -24.69 9.47
CA ASP A 92 8.36 -25.35 9.37
C ASP A 92 7.26 -24.27 9.44
N PRO A 93 6.56 -23.96 8.34
CA PRO A 93 5.56 -22.89 8.33
C PRO A 93 4.41 -23.21 9.27
N THR A 94 4.04 -22.25 10.10
CA THR A 94 2.86 -22.35 10.96
C THR A 94 1.60 -21.97 10.19
N LYS A 95 0.44 -22.12 10.83
CA LYS A 95 -0.83 -21.69 10.24
C LYS A 95 -0.83 -20.19 9.93
N GLU A 96 -0.17 -19.39 10.77
CA GLU A 96 -0.04 -17.94 10.67
C GLU A 96 0.78 -17.51 9.45
N ASP A 97 1.67 -18.37 8.93
CA ASP A 97 2.42 -18.10 7.70
C ASP A 97 1.60 -18.34 6.42
N SER A 98 0.38 -18.88 6.55
CA SER A 98 -0.51 -19.00 5.40
C SER A 98 -1.09 -17.63 5.01
N GLN A 99 -1.02 -17.32 3.73
CA GLN A 99 -1.65 -16.12 3.15
C GLN A 99 -3.19 -16.10 3.31
N PHE A 100 -3.80 -17.24 3.64
CA PHE A 100 -5.23 -17.40 3.88
C PHE A 100 -5.61 -17.25 5.36
N TYR A 101 -4.64 -17.18 6.27
CA TYR A 101 -4.93 -17.11 7.70
C TYR A 101 -5.65 -15.81 8.06
N ASN A 102 -6.88 -15.94 8.57
CA ASN A 102 -7.77 -14.82 8.89
C ASN A 102 -8.02 -13.86 7.71
N LYS A 103 -8.01 -14.38 6.48
CA LYS A 103 -8.30 -13.63 5.25
C LYS A 103 -9.44 -14.26 4.47
N LEU A 104 -10.21 -13.43 3.76
CA LEU A 104 -11.26 -13.85 2.84
C LEU A 104 -10.67 -14.15 1.46
N SER A 105 -11.08 -15.26 0.85
CA SER A 105 -10.63 -15.65 -0.48
C SER A 105 -11.60 -15.30 -1.61
N VAL A 106 -12.81 -14.83 -1.29
CA VAL A 106 -13.87 -14.55 -2.27
C VAL A 106 -14.49 -13.19 -2.00
N ALA A 107 -14.62 -12.35 -3.04
CA ALA A 107 -15.38 -11.11 -3.00
C ALA A 107 -16.48 -11.09 -4.07
N SER A 108 -17.57 -10.39 -3.77
CA SER A 108 -18.73 -10.20 -4.64
C SER A 108 -18.87 -8.76 -5.10
N CYS A 109 -19.53 -8.57 -6.24
CA CYS A 109 -19.98 -7.26 -6.68
C CYS A 109 -21.05 -6.75 -5.72
N ARG A 110 -21.00 -5.44 -5.41
CA ARG A 110 -22.03 -4.75 -4.63
C ARG A 110 -22.29 -3.40 -5.27
N SER A 111 -23.49 -2.86 -5.10
CA SER A 111 -23.78 -1.51 -5.55
C SER A 111 -22.79 -0.52 -4.93
N LYS A 112 -22.24 0.39 -5.76
CA LYS A 112 -21.43 1.52 -5.32
C LYS A 112 -22.15 2.29 -4.22
N GLN A 113 -23.46 2.49 -4.37
CA GLN A 113 -24.28 3.19 -3.40
C GLN A 113 -24.19 2.56 -2.00
N ASP A 114 -24.28 1.24 -1.90
CA ASP A 114 -24.18 0.53 -0.60
C ASP A 114 -22.80 0.72 0.06
N ILE A 115 -21.76 0.77 -0.76
CA ILE A 115 -20.37 0.91 -0.30
C ILE A 115 -20.09 2.35 0.12
N VAL A 116 -20.52 3.33 -0.68
CA VAL A 116 -20.09 4.72 -0.53
C VAL A 116 -21.09 5.60 0.21
N THR A 117 -22.37 5.25 0.34
CA THR A 117 -23.39 6.21 0.85
C THR A 117 -23.91 5.94 2.25
N THR A 118 -23.29 5.03 2.97
CA THR A 118 -23.61 4.79 4.38
C THR A 118 -22.47 5.21 5.29
N ARG A 119 -22.81 5.76 6.46
CA ARG A 119 -21.85 6.24 7.47
C ARG A 119 -20.85 7.26 6.90
N LEU A 120 -21.38 8.21 6.14
CA LEU A 120 -20.68 9.35 5.58
C LEU A 120 -20.16 10.26 6.70
N LEU A 121 -18.89 10.62 6.63
CA LEU A 121 -18.28 11.59 7.54
C LEU A 121 -18.57 13.03 7.07
N ALA A 122 -18.25 14.01 7.92
CA ALA A 122 -18.45 15.42 7.59
C ALA A 122 -17.71 15.82 6.29
N GLY A 123 -18.30 16.72 5.51
CA GLY A 123 -17.77 17.15 4.21
C GLY A 123 -18.13 16.25 3.02
N ARG A 124 -18.71 15.05 3.26
CA ARG A 124 -19.19 14.16 2.20
C ARG A 124 -20.61 14.55 1.76
N LYS A 125 -20.92 14.41 0.48
CA LYS A 125 -22.27 14.68 -0.06
C LYS A 125 -23.30 13.66 0.45
N CYS A 126 -24.47 14.15 0.86
CA CYS A 126 -25.57 13.35 1.39
C CYS A 126 -26.92 13.79 0.82
N LEU A 127 -27.90 12.90 0.89
CA LEU A 127 -29.30 13.19 0.57
C LEU A 127 -30.18 13.15 1.83
N TYR A 128 -29.79 12.36 2.82
CA TYR A 128 -30.56 12.14 4.04
C TYR A 128 -29.66 12.06 5.26
N ASP A 129 -30.16 12.54 6.39
CA ASP A 129 -29.51 12.51 7.70
C ASP A 129 -28.96 11.14 8.08
N TYR A 130 -29.72 10.06 7.82
CA TYR A 130 -29.32 8.72 8.25
C TYR A 130 -28.06 8.21 7.55
N GLN A 131 -27.65 8.82 6.44
CA GLN A 131 -26.42 8.48 5.73
C GLN A 131 -25.19 9.01 6.47
N CYS A 132 -25.32 10.14 7.18
CA CYS A 132 -24.23 10.78 7.91
C CYS A 132 -23.97 10.13 9.27
N VAL A 133 -22.71 10.04 9.68
CA VAL A 133 -22.32 9.57 11.03
C VAL A 133 -22.90 10.48 12.12
N SER A 134 -22.91 11.79 11.86
CA SER A 134 -23.49 12.81 12.74
C SER A 134 -25.01 12.79 12.80
N ARG A 135 -25.67 12.07 11.87
CA ARG A 135 -27.12 12.14 11.62
C ARG A 135 -27.62 13.51 11.17
N VAL A 136 -26.75 14.33 10.57
CA VAL A 136 -27.11 15.66 10.07
C VAL A 136 -26.58 15.83 8.65
N CYS A 137 -27.50 15.97 7.70
CA CYS A 137 -27.25 16.38 6.33
C CYS A 137 -27.76 17.80 6.16
N ASP A 138 -26.87 18.75 5.90
CA ASP A 138 -27.27 20.13 5.62
C ASP A 138 -28.04 20.17 4.28
N THR A 139 -29.31 20.55 4.33
CA THR A 139 -30.20 20.55 3.16
C THR A 139 -29.87 21.64 2.14
N ASP A 140 -29.18 22.71 2.56
CA ASP A 140 -28.82 23.80 1.66
C ASP A 140 -27.60 23.43 0.80
N THR A 141 -26.65 22.69 1.39
CA THR A 141 -25.41 22.28 0.72
C THR A 141 -25.41 20.81 0.26
N ASN A 142 -26.34 19.99 0.76
CA ASN A 142 -26.38 18.53 0.62
C ASN A 142 -25.09 17.86 1.10
N VAL A 143 -24.55 18.29 2.24
CA VAL A 143 -23.29 17.81 2.81
C VAL A 143 -23.47 17.40 4.28
N CYS A 144 -22.84 16.30 4.67
CA CYS A 144 -22.82 15.88 6.07
C CYS A 144 -22.04 16.89 6.90
N THR A 145 -22.60 17.32 8.03
CA THR A 145 -21.95 18.27 8.95
C THR A 145 -21.58 17.59 10.25
N GLY A 146 -20.50 18.05 10.87
CA GLY A 146 -20.08 17.59 12.20
C GLY A 146 -20.27 18.63 13.30
N LEU A 147 -19.69 18.38 14.46
CA LEU A 147 -19.61 19.32 15.56
C LEU A 147 -18.71 20.51 15.18
N PRO A 148 -19.15 21.75 15.43
CA PRO A 148 -18.39 22.93 15.06
C PRO A 148 -17.17 23.13 15.97
N PHE A 149 -16.30 24.06 15.58
CA PHE A 149 -15.11 24.44 16.33
C PHE A 149 -15.42 24.73 17.81
N GLY A 150 -14.58 24.22 18.71
CA GLY A 150 -14.68 24.40 20.15
C GLY A 150 -15.66 23.46 20.87
N SER A 151 -16.49 22.71 20.13
CA SER A 151 -17.39 21.71 20.72
C SER A 151 -16.60 20.57 21.36
N THR A 152 -17.07 20.08 22.51
CA THR A 152 -16.52 18.88 23.15
C THR A 152 -16.77 17.67 22.26
N CYS A 153 -15.76 16.84 22.09
CA CYS A 153 -15.81 15.63 21.27
C CYS A 153 -15.07 14.49 21.97
N SER A 154 -15.33 13.25 21.56
CA SER A 154 -14.63 12.05 22.03
C SER A 154 -13.89 11.32 20.91
N ASP A 155 -14.25 11.56 19.65
CA ASP A 155 -13.65 10.91 18.48
C ASP A 155 -13.58 11.89 17.31
N HIS A 156 -12.60 11.74 16.42
CA HIS A 156 -12.45 12.65 15.28
C HIS A 156 -13.70 12.67 14.39
N SER A 157 -14.40 11.53 14.19
CA SER A 157 -15.60 11.42 13.35
C SER A 157 -16.78 12.30 13.76
N GLN A 158 -16.74 12.85 14.97
CA GLN A 158 -17.77 13.76 15.45
C GLN A 158 -17.57 15.19 14.96
N CYS A 159 -16.35 15.58 14.61
CA CYS A 159 -16.04 16.95 14.24
C CYS A 159 -16.37 17.24 12.77
N ASP A 160 -16.58 18.52 12.48
CA ASP A 160 -16.85 18.95 11.11
C ASP A 160 -15.66 18.73 10.16
N ALA A 161 -15.88 18.92 8.86
CA ALA A 161 -14.81 18.94 7.88
C ALA A 161 -13.72 19.95 8.29
N ASP A 162 -12.46 19.65 8.01
CA ASP A 162 -11.27 20.41 8.45
C ASP A 162 -10.95 20.46 9.95
N LEU A 163 -11.80 19.89 10.80
CA LEU A 163 -11.57 19.78 12.23
C LEU A 163 -11.13 18.37 12.60
N SER A 164 -10.48 18.25 13.75
CA SER A 164 -10.20 16.98 14.40
C SER A 164 -10.43 17.11 15.91
N CYS A 165 -10.87 16.02 16.51
CA CYS A 165 -11.05 15.95 17.96
C CYS A 165 -9.70 15.91 18.70
N ARG A 166 -9.23 17.06 19.18
CA ARG A 166 -7.88 17.20 19.76
C ARG A 166 -7.94 17.49 21.25
N ILE A 167 -7.03 16.88 22.00
CA ILE A 167 -6.85 17.12 23.43
C ILE A 167 -6.23 18.52 23.63
N GLN A 168 -6.84 19.33 24.50
CA GLN A 168 -6.29 20.62 24.90
C GLN A 168 -5.06 20.43 25.80
N SER A 169 -4.07 21.31 25.69
CA SER A 169 -2.84 21.27 26.51
C SER A 169 -3.03 21.76 27.95
N VAL A 170 -4.23 22.23 28.31
CA VAL A 170 -4.55 22.78 29.63
C VAL A 170 -5.49 21.82 30.36
N TRP A 171 -5.21 21.57 31.64
CA TRP A 171 -6.07 20.77 32.51
C TRP A 171 -7.52 21.34 32.50
N PRO A 172 -8.57 20.51 32.34
CA PRO A 172 -8.62 19.05 32.53
C PRO A 172 -8.27 18.21 31.30
N PHE A 173 -7.58 18.78 30.30
CA PHE A 173 -7.20 18.11 29.05
C PHE A 173 -8.45 17.62 28.28
N ALA A 174 -9.50 18.43 28.28
CA ALA A 174 -10.71 18.12 27.52
C ALA A 174 -10.40 18.07 26.02
N SER A 175 -11.01 17.12 25.33
CA SER A 175 -10.98 17.03 23.87
C SER A 175 -12.07 17.90 23.26
N SER A 176 -11.68 18.68 22.25
CA SER A 176 -12.60 19.56 21.52
C SER A 176 -12.29 19.53 20.03
N CYS A 177 -13.29 19.85 19.20
CA CYS A 177 -13.10 19.99 17.76
C CYS A 177 -12.24 21.24 17.48
N GLN A 178 -11.02 21.00 17.00
CA GLN A 178 -10.02 22.02 16.73
C GLN A 178 -9.53 21.86 15.29
N PRO A 179 -8.96 22.91 14.67
CA PRO A 179 -8.32 22.76 13.38
C PRO A 179 -7.24 21.67 13.41
N ARG A 180 -7.16 20.92 12.32
CA ARG A 180 -6.08 19.95 12.08
C ARG A 180 -4.72 20.63 12.26
N GLY A 181 -3.81 19.94 12.94
CA GLY A 181 -2.48 20.41 13.30
C GLY A 181 -1.61 20.71 12.08
N GLU A 182 -0.98 21.89 12.12
CA GLU A 182 0.09 22.29 11.22
C GLU A 182 1.43 21.70 11.64
N VAL A 183 2.45 21.83 10.79
CA VAL A 183 3.81 21.35 11.08
C VAL A 183 4.28 21.87 12.44
N GLY A 184 4.82 20.98 13.28
CA GLY A 184 5.27 21.28 14.63
C GLY A 184 4.18 21.24 15.71
N SER A 185 2.91 21.12 15.35
CA SER A 185 1.83 20.93 16.32
C SER A 185 1.93 19.56 16.98
N PHE A 186 1.67 19.49 18.29
CA PHE A 186 1.49 18.22 18.99
C PHE A 186 0.35 17.39 18.38
N CYS A 187 0.57 16.08 18.32
CA CYS A 187 -0.39 15.10 17.84
C CYS A 187 -0.24 13.77 18.58
N LEU A 188 -1.31 12.97 18.60
CA LEU A 188 -1.32 11.61 19.12
C LEU A 188 -1.30 10.58 17.99
N ASN A 189 -2.04 10.89 16.93
CA ASN A 189 -2.17 10.08 15.73
C ASN A 189 -2.21 10.98 14.50
N ASP A 190 -2.11 10.37 13.32
CA ASP A 190 -2.02 11.13 12.08
C ASP A 190 -3.28 11.94 11.75
N PHE A 191 -4.44 11.57 12.32
CA PHE A 191 -5.70 12.25 12.08
C PHE A 191 -5.82 13.58 12.82
N ASP A 192 -4.92 13.84 13.77
CA ASP A 192 -4.75 15.15 14.39
C ASP A 192 -4.14 16.17 13.43
N CYS A 193 -3.43 15.72 12.39
CA CYS A 193 -2.66 16.55 11.49
C CYS A 193 -3.41 16.85 10.18
N LYS A 194 -3.04 17.94 9.50
CA LYS A 194 -3.52 18.19 8.12
C LYS A 194 -3.12 17.05 7.19
N SER A 195 -3.82 16.84 6.08
CA SER A 195 -3.59 15.70 5.18
C SER A 195 -2.20 15.64 4.54
N ARG A 196 -1.58 16.81 4.31
CA ARG A 196 -0.17 16.93 3.89
C ARG A 196 0.84 16.57 4.98
N ASN A 197 0.39 16.37 6.22
CA ASN A 197 1.21 16.06 7.37
C ASN A 197 0.89 14.64 7.91
N PHE A 198 1.77 14.12 8.76
CA PHE A 198 1.58 12.88 9.51
C PHE A 198 2.15 13.04 10.92
N CYS A 199 1.71 12.22 11.87
CA CYS A 199 2.05 12.38 13.27
C CYS A 199 3.23 11.50 13.66
N TRP A 200 4.39 12.11 13.88
CA TRP A 200 5.61 11.36 14.07
C TRP A 200 6.60 12.03 15.01
N LYS A 201 7.67 11.29 15.36
CA LYS A 201 8.77 11.78 16.19
C LYS A 201 9.99 12.08 15.32
N ILE A 202 10.71 13.15 15.63
CA ILE A 202 12.04 13.36 15.03
C ILE A 202 13.08 12.52 15.79
N TYR A 203 13.07 12.56 17.12
CA TYR A 203 13.91 11.73 17.97
C TYR A 203 13.10 10.86 18.95
N SER A 204 13.70 9.80 19.47
CA SER A 204 12.99 8.80 20.30
C SER A 204 12.35 9.37 21.57
N LYS A 205 12.99 10.37 22.18
CA LYS A 205 12.54 11.03 23.41
C LYS A 205 11.54 12.15 23.19
N ASP A 206 11.34 12.57 21.95
CA ASP A 206 10.45 13.68 21.65
C ASP A 206 8.98 13.25 21.74
N ASP A 207 8.13 14.25 21.96
CA ASP A 207 6.71 14.13 21.70
C ASP A 207 6.46 14.00 20.20
N LYS A 208 5.33 13.37 19.84
CA LYS A 208 4.92 13.34 18.44
C LYS A 208 4.42 14.70 18.02
N ILE A 209 4.87 15.12 16.85
CA ILE A 209 4.45 16.36 16.20
C ILE A 209 4.00 16.05 14.77
N CYS A 210 3.18 16.93 14.22
CA CYS A 210 2.85 16.89 12.82
C CYS A 210 4.09 17.25 11.99
N LEU A 211 4.53 16.32 11.14
CA LEU A 211 5.60 16.51 10.17
C LEU A 211 5.01 16.57 8.76
N GLU A 212 5.58 17.42 7.90
CA GLU A 212 5.15 17.52 6.50
C GLU A 212 5.64 16.31 5.70
N LYS A 213 4.74 15.68 4.94
CA LYS A 213 5.06 14.54 4.09
C LYS A 213 5.93 14.96 2.92
N HIS A 214 6.88 14.10 2.57
CA HIS A 214 7.83 14.25 1.47
C HIS A 214 8.58 15.59 1.50
N ASN A 215 9.03 16.00 2.68
CA ASN A 215 9.71 17.26 2.91
C ASN A 215 11.20 17.09 3.24
N ALA A 216 11.56 16.04 3.99
CA ALA A 216 12.93 15.84 4.46
C ALA A 216 13.90 15.55 3.30
N PRO A 217 15.07 16.22 3.25
CA PRO A 217 16.05 16.01 2.21
C PRO A 217 16.74 14.65 2.36
N TRP A 218 17.44 14.23 1.31
CA TRP A 218 18.29 13.04 1.34
C TRP A 218 19.33 13.12 2.47
N GLY A 219 19.57 11.99 3.14
CA GLY A 219 20.52 11.88 4.23
C GLY A 219 19.99 12.32 5.60
N PHE A 220 18.83 13.00 5.66
CA PHE A 220 18.21 13.40 6.92
C PHE A 220 17.85 12.19 7.78
N GLN A 221 18.19 12.26 9.06
CA GLN A 221 17.94 11.19 10.02
C GLN A 221 16.80 11.56 10.98
N PHE A 222 15.94 10.57 11.28
CA PHE A 222 14.79 10.73 12.16
C PHE A 222 14.44 9.41 12.84
N TYR A 223 13.38 9.37 13.64
CA TYR A 223 12.99 8.19 14.41
C TYR A 223 12.45 7.07 13.50
N TRP A 224 12.99 5.86 13.68
CA TRP A 224 12.45 4.61 13.15
C TRP A 224 11.66 3.88 14.25
N ASP A 225 10.42 3.47 13.98
CA ASP A 225 9.62 2.71 14.94
C ASP A 225 9.91 1.21 14.87
N ASN A 226 10.90 0.77 15.64
CA ASN A 226 11.33 -0.61 15.69
C ASN A 226 10.29 -1.56 16.33
N ASN A 227 9.34 -1.03 17.10
CA ASN A 227 8.32 -1.86 17.74
C ASN A 227 7.29 -2.33 16.71
N THR A 228 6.85 -1.43 15.85
CA THR A 228 5.88 -1.72 14.77
C THR A 228 6.57 -2.31 13.54
N TYR A 229 7.79 -1.84 13.23
CA TYR A 229 8.56 -2.23 12.04
C TYR A 229 9.96 -2.74 12.42
N PRO A 230 10.07 -3.95 13.01
CA PRO A 230 11.35 -4.50 13.47
C PRO A 230 12.28 -4.94 12.33
N SER A 231 11.76 -5.01 11.10
CA SER A 231 12.52 -5.41 9.91
C SER A 231 12.33 -4.43 8.75
N MET A 232 13.38 -4.25 7.97
CA MET A 232 13.32 -3.54 6.70
C MET A 232 12.61 -4.41 5.66
N ASN A 233 11.45 -3.93 5.21
CA ASN A 233 10.64 -4.53 4.15
C ASN A 233 9.98 -3.41 3.37
N LYS A 234 9.27 -3.75 2.28
CA LYS A 234 8.59 -2.77 1.41
C LYS A 234 7.72 -1.79 2.21
N ASN A 235 6.91 -2.32 3.14
CA ASN A 235 5.98 -1.52 3.93
C ASN A 235 6.71 -0.57 4.88
N SER A 236 7.75 -1.04 5.58
CA SER A 236 8.50 -0.18 6.52
C SER A 236 9.30 0.90 5.81
N ILE A 237 9.85 0.61 4.63
CA ILE A 237 10.56 1.60 3.79
C ILE A 237 9.62 2.71 3.32
N LEU A 238 8.44 2.35 2.80
CA LEU A 238 7.45 3.33 2.32
C LEU A 238 6.80 4.11 3.47
N PHE A 239 6.48 3.43 4.57
CA PHE A 239 5.85 4.08 5.72
C PHE A 239 6.74 5.17 6.33
N HIS A 240 8.02 4.90 6.57
CA HIS A 240 8.96 5.92 7.03
C HIS A 240 9.34 6.89 5.89
N GLY A 241 9.37 6.40 4.65
CA GLY A 241 9.61 7.17 3.44
C GLY A 241 8.60 8.28 3.16
N GLN A 242 7.42 8.25 3.80
CA GLN A 242 6.43 9.33 3.72
C GLN A 242 6.97 10.68 4.20
N TYR A 243 8.03 10.72 5.01
CA TYR A 243 8.70 11.98 5.39
C TYR A 243 9.68 12.49 4.33
N CYS A 244 10.27 11.58 3.58
CA CYS A 244 11.39 11.84 2.68
C CYS A 244 10.93 12.32 1.31
N GLN A 245 11.62 13.32 0.75
CA GLN A 245 11.34 13.84 -0.60
C GLN A 245 11.38 12.75 -1.69
N SER A 246 12.14 11.69 -1.46
CA SER A 246 12.26 10.54 -2.35
C SER A 246 11.12 9.51 -2.22
N GLY A 247 10.36 9.55 -1.12
CA GLY A 247 9.40 8.49 -0.78
C GLY A 247 10.02 7.25 -0.12
N TYR A 248 11.34 7.25 0.15
CA TYR A 248 12.04 6.10 0.71
C TYR A 248 12.88 6.46 1.94
N ALA A 249 12.80 5.62 2.97
CA ALA A 249 13.68 5.66 4.14
C ALA A 249 14.20 4.27 4.50
N ILE A 250 15.42 4.20 5.04
CA ILE A 250 16.03 2.96 5.53
C ILE A 250 16.31 3.05 7.02
N GLN A 251 16.45 1.90 7.67
CA GLN A 251 16.91 1.82 9.05
C GLN A 251 18.45 1.75 9.08
N VAL A 252 19.10 2.77 9.62
CA VAL A 252 20.57 2.79 9.78
C VAL A 252 21.01 2.34 11.18
N ASN A 253 20.10 2.39 12.17
CA ASN A 253 20.30 1.89 13.52
C ASN A 253 18.92 1.55 14.14
N GLN A 254 18.88 0.90 15.31
CA GLN A 254 17.66 0.37 15.94
C GLN A 254 16.47 1.34 15.90
N ASN A 255 16.67 2.64 16.14
CA ASN A 255 15.60 3.64 16.12
C ASN A 255 15.92 4.84 15.22
N ILE A 256 16.80 4.66 14.22
CA ILE A 256 17.21 5.75 13.32
C ILE A 256 16.85 5.36 11.89
N ALA A 257 15.91 6.11 11.33
CA ALA A 257 15.58 6.14 9.93
C ALA A 257 16.48 7.16 9.22
N GLN A 258 16.84 6.90 7.97
CA GLN A 258 17.53 7.86 7.10
C GLN A 258 16.80 7.95 5.75
N CYS A 259 16.54 9.17 5.29
CA CYS A 259 16.02 9.39 3.94
C CYS A 259 17.07 9.01 2.89
N VAL A 260 16.66 8.26 1.86
CA VAL A 260 17.54 7.75 0.80
C VAL A 260 16.99 8.04 -0.59
N ASN A 261 17.85 8.14 -1.60
CA ASN A 261 17.44 8.22 -3.00
C ASN A 261 17.76 6.90 -3.74
N VAL A 262 16.95 6.59 -4.75
CA VAL A 262 17.08 5.36 -5.54
C VAL A 262 17.07 5.73 -7.01
N THR A 263 18.20 5.61 -7.69
CA THR A 263 18.34 5.98 -9.10
C THR A 263 18.44 4.77 -10.02
N SER A 264 18.87 3.63 -9.50
CA SER A 264 19.05 2.41 -10.28
C SER A 264 18.81 1.15 -9.43
N ILE A 265 18.52 0.05 -10.12
CA ILE A 265 18.24 -1.26 -9.51
C ILE A 265 19.14 -2.30 -10.18
N SER A 266 19.71 -3.22 -9.40
CA SER A 266 20.40 -4.42 -9.90
C SER A 266 19.89 -5.66 -9.18
N LEU A 267 20.26 -6.84 -9.68
CA LEU A 267 19.92 -8.11 -9.03
C LEU A 267 21.15 -8.69 -8.33
N THR A 268 20.98 -9.46 -7.26
CA THR A 268 22.10 -10.14 -6.57
C THR A 268 22.97 -10.99 -7.51
N ASN A 269 22.36 -11.58 -8.55
CA ASN A 269 23.05 -12.44 -9.51
C ASN A 269 23.52 -11.71 -10.78
N ASN A 270 23.25 -10.41 -10.90
CA ASN A 270 23.60 -9.60 -12.06
C ASN A 270 24.25 -8.28 -11.62
N LYS A 271 25.52 -8.08 -12.01
CA LYS A 271 26.24 -6.84 -11.71
C LYS A 271 25.76 -5.64 -12.51
N ASN A 272 25.02 -5.86 -13.59
CA ASN A 272 24.48 -4.80 -14.42
C ASN A 272 23.17 -4.28 -13.85
N TYR A 273 22.94 -2.97 -13.97
CA TYR A 273 21.64 -2.38 -13.70
C TYR A 273 20.60 -2.93 -14.67
N ILE A 274 19.39 -3.12 -14.17
CA ILE A 274 18.24 -3.55 -14.97
C ILE A 274 17.33 -2.35 -15.24
N GLU A 275 16.74 -2.31 -16.43
CA GLU A 275 15.82 -1.26 -16.83
C GLU A 275 14.38 -1.60 -16.43
N ALA A 276 13.52 -0.58 -16.34
CA ALA A 276 12.08 -0.77 -16.13
C ALA A 276 11.53 -1.72 -17.20
N PRO A 277 10.69 -2.71 -16.84
CA PRO A 277 9.94 -2.85 -15.58
C PRO A 277 10.69 -3.49 -14.38
N TYR A 278 12.02 -3.66 -14.46
CA TYR A 278 12.85 -4.28 -13.41
C TYR A 278 12.49 -5.75 -13.16
N GLN A 279 12.45 -6.53 -14.24
CA GLN A 279 12.16 -7.97 -14.19
C GLN A 279 13.22 -8.72 -13.37
N CYS A 280 12.77 -9.68 -12.56
CA CYS A 280 13.59 -10.50 -11.68
C CYS A 280 13.00 -11.91 -11.52
N SER A 281 13.71 -12.78 -10.80
CA SER A 281 13.27 -14.17 -10.52
C SER A 281 12.82 -14.29 -9.05
N PRO A 282 11.50 -14.44 -8.77
CA PRO A 282 10.97 -14.60 -7.42
C PRO A 282 11.59 -15.78 -6.68
N GLY A 283 11.81 -15.64 -5.37
CA GLY A 283 12.41 -16.69 -4.52
C GLY A 283 13.90 -16.97 -4.78
N VAL A 284 14.49 -16.44 -5.86
CA VAL A 284 15.89 -16.67 -6.26
C VAL A 284 16.73 -15.40 -6.21
N SER A 285 16.17 -14.28 -6.68
CA SER A 285 16.88 -13.02 -6.80
C SER A 285 16.36 -11.97 -5.81
N THR A 286 17.27 -11.14 -5.33
CA THR A 286 16.96 -9.97 -4.52
C THR A 286 17.29 -8.71 -5.32
N CYS A 287 16.39 -7.74 -5.28
CA CYS A 287 16.54 -6.44 -5.91
C CYS A 287 17.35 -5.52 -5.01
N LYS A 288 18.51 -5.07 -5.50
CA LYS A 288 19.38 -4.10 -4.84
C LYS A 288 19.10 -2.71 -5.39
N TYR A 289 18.78 -1.78 -4.52
CA TYR A 289 18.42 -0.41 -4.88
C TYR A 289 19.60 0.53 -4.59
N PHE A 290 20.06 1.27 -5.60
CA PHE A 290 21.28 2.09 -5.52
C PHE A 290 20.98 3.58 -5.59
N SER A 291 21.79 4.36 -4.88
CA SER A 291 21.87 5.82 -5.08
C SER A 291 22.65 6.18 -6.33
N ALA A 292 22.69 7.49 -6.66
CA ALA A 292 23.47 8.03 -7.76
C ALA A 292 24.98 7.76 -7.63
N ASP A 293 25.48 7.61 -6.41
CA ASP A 293 26.89 7.31 -6.09
C ASP A 293 27.19 5.80 -6.11
N ASN A 294 26.28 4.97 -6.65
CA ASN A 294 26.38 3.51 -6.70
C ASN A 294 26.50 2.85 -5.32
N ILE A 295 25.91 3.45 -4.28
CA ILE A 295 25.83 2.87 -2.94
C ILE A 295 24.49 2.13 -2.81
N VAL A 296 24.54 0.85 -2.43
CA VAL A 296 23.34 0.07 -2.11
C VAL A 296 22.65 0.70 -0.91
N GLN A 297 21.41 1.16 -1.09
CA GLN A 297 20.59 1.75 -0.03
C GLN A 297 19.82 0.66 0.73
N PHE A 298 19.18 -0.25 -0.01
CA PHE A 298 18.42 -1.35 0.57
C PHE A 298 18.23 -2.48 -0.44
N GLU A 299 17.76 -3.62 0.06
CA GLU A 299 17.48 -4.81 -0.72
C GLU A 299 16.05 -5.30 -0.44
N LEU A 300 15.30 -5.67 -1.48
CA LEU A 300 13.98 -6.28 -1.35
C LEU A 300 13.90 -7.56 -2.18
N GLN A 301 13.14 -8.53 -1.70
CA GLN A 301 12.88 -9.76 -2.46
C GLN A 301 12.09 -9.45 -3.71
N CYS A 302 12.39 -10.18 -4.78
CA CYS A 302 11.63 -10.13 -6.02
C CYS A 302 10.17 -10.58 -5.77
N GLU A 303 9.19 -9.79 -6.20
CA GLU A 303 7.76 -10.09 -6.07
C GLU A 303 7.24 -10.77 -7.35
N CYS A 304 6.16 -11.56 -7.24
CA CYS A 304 5.57 -12.26 -8.39
C CYS A 304 4.82 -11.30 -9.34
N GLY A 305 4.99 -11.49 -10.64
CA GLY A 305 4.31 -10.70 -11.68
C GLY A 305 2.87 -11.12 -11.99
N LEU A 306 2.43 -12.28 -11.49
CA LEU A 306 1.12 -12.90 -11.73
C LEU A 306 0.77 -13.23 -13.20
N GLU A 307 1.74 -13.16 -14.11
CA GLU A 307 1.54 -13.41 -15.54
C GLU A 307 1.72 -14.89 -15.89
N THR A 308 2.96 -15.37 -15.71
CA THR A 308 3.36 -16.74 -15.98
C THR A 308 4.08 -17.33 -14.79
N ILE A 309 4.27 -18.64 -14.81
CA ILE A 309 5.00 -19.35 -13.76
C ILE A 309 6.47 -18.92 -13.81
N GLY A 310 6.87 -18.11 -12.83
CA GLY A 310 8.27 -17.71 -12.60
C GLY A 310 8.62 -16.27 -12.98
N ASP A 311 7.69 -15.50 -13.57
CA ASP A 311 7.91 -14.07 -13.80
C ASP A 311 7.77 -13.26 -12.51
N GLY A 312 8.71 -12.35 -12.29
CA GLY A 312 8.70 -11.44 -11.16
C GLY A 312 9.30 -10.08 -11.47
N PHE A 313 9.06 -9.15 -10.55
CA PHE A 313 9.47 -7.76 -10.69
C PHE A 313 9.91 -7.19 -9.35
N CYS A 314 10.84 -6.25 -9.40
CA CYS A 314 11.26 -5.54 -8.21
C CYS A 314 10.08 -4.76 -7.64
N PRO A 315 9.85 -4.83 -6.32
CA PRO A 315 8.59 -4.39 -5.71
C PRO A 315 8.39 -2.87 -5.69
N LEU A 316 9.45 -2.09 -5.87
CA LEU A 316 9.42 -0.64 -5.85
C LEU A 316 10.06 -0.09 -7.13
N PRO A 317 9.54 1.02 -7.66
CA PRO A 317 10.17 1.71 -8.78
C PRO A 317 11.39 2.52 -8.34
N VAL A 318 12.00 3.23 -9.28
CA VAL A 318 13.06 4.22 -9.02
C VAL A 318 12.48 5.60 -8.70
N LEU A 319 13.35 6.52 -8.27
CA LEU A 319 13.00 7.88 -7.85
C LEU A 319 12.19 8.66 -8.89
N SER A 320 12.52 8.55 -10.18
CA SER A 320 11.84 9.34 -11.22
C SER A 320 10.35 9.00 -11.37
N GLU A 321 9.96 7.75 -11.10
CA GLU A 321 8.57 7.31 -11.11
C GLU A 321 7.87 7.65 -9.79
N MET A 322 8.56 7.44 -8.66
CA MET A 322 8.05 7.81 -7.34
C MET A 322 7.80 9.32 -7.22
N GLN A 323 8.66 10.16 -7.81
CA GLN A 323 8.48 11.61 -7.83
C GLN A 323 7.23 12.05 -8.59
N LYS A 324 6.83 11.33 -9.66
CA LYS A 324 5.57 11.62 -10.36
C LYS A 324 4.40 11.43 -9.40
N TYR A 325 4.38 10.32 -8.66
CA TYR A 325 3.38 10.05 -7.64
C TYR A 325 3.38 11.14 -6.55
N ILE A 326 4.53 11.42 -5.93
CA ILE A 326 4.68 12.40 -4.86
C ILE A 326 4.19 13.78 -5.29
N ASN A 327 4.58 14.23 -6.49
CA ASN A 327 4.18 15.53 -7.00
C ASN A 327 2.66 15.61 -7.25
N SER A 328 2.05 14.52 -7.72
CA SER A 328 0.62 14.47 -7.95
C SER A 328 -0.17 14.45 -6.64
N ILE A 329 0.19 13.56 -5.70
CA ILE A 329 -0.53 13.41 -4.43
C ILE A 329 -0.39 14.64 -3.51
N LYS A 330 0.74 15.37 -3.59
CA LYS A 330 0.90 16.65 -2.87
C LYS A 330 -0.18 17.65 -3.27
N LYS A 331 -0.46 17.80 -4.57
CA LYS A 331 -1.51 18.73 -5.05
C LYS A 331 -2.88 18.38 -4.47
N VAL A 332 -3.21 17.09 -4.42
CA VAL A 332 -4.43 16.58 -3.78
C VAL A 332 -4.47 16.99 -2.30
N TRP A 333 -3.39 16.78 -1.54
CA TRP A 333 -3.38 17.14 -0.11
C TRP A 333 -3.49 18.65 0.17
N TYR A 334 -3.00 19.51 -0.72
CA TYR A 334 -3.17 20.96 -0.57
C TYR A 334 -4.61 21.43 -0.88
N GLN A 335 -5.38 20.62 -1.62
CA GLN A 335 -6.78 20.87 -1.93
C GLN A 335 -7.74 20.06 -1.03
N ASP A 336 -7.23 19.27 -0.10
CA ASP A 336 -8.04 18.35 0.70
C ASP A 336 -8.85 19.07 1.78
N ASN A 337 -10.16 19.13 1.54
CA ASN A 337 -11.16 19.64 2.47
C ASN A 337 -12.02 18.50 3.06
N CYS A 338 -11.62 17.24 2.90
CA CYS A 338 -12.34 16.13 3.52
C CYS A 338 -12.11 16.05 5.03
N HIS A 339 -13.04 15.35 5.70
CA HIS A 339 -12.83 14.89 7.06
C HIS A 339 -11.53 14.06 7.18
N THR A 340 -10.85 14.16 8.33
CA THR A 340 -9.52 13.56 8.52
C THR A 340 -9.47 12.03 8.31
N TYR A 341 -10.53 11.31 8.69
CA TYR A 341 -10.62 9.86 8.45
C TYR A 341 -10.77 9.49 6.96
N ASP A 342 -11.12 10.44 6.11
CA ASP A 342 -11.30 10.25 4.67
C ASP A 342 -10.07 10.66 3.84
N ARG A 343 -8.98 11.14 4.48
CA ARG A 343 -7.77 11.63 3.80
C ARG A 343 -7.05 10.62 2.89
N SER A 344 -7.33 9.33 3.04
CA SER A 344 -6.79 8.24 2.21
C SER A 344 -7.86 7.53 1.38
N ASN A 345 -9.11 8.01 1.44
CA ASN A 345 -10.25 7.45 0.74
C ASN A 345 -10.55 8.28 -0.50
N PHE A 346 -10.16 7.78 -1.67
CA PHE A 346 -10.34 8.51 -2.92
C PHE A 346 -11.80 8.72 -3.31
N TYR A 347 -12.71 7.83 -2.93
CA TYR A 347 -14.15 8.06 -3.09
C TYR A 347 -14.61 9.29 -2.30
N ALA A 348 -14.04 9.50 -1.10
CA ALA A 348 -14.31 10.69 -0.30
C ALA A 348 -13.73 11.95 -0.90
N GLN A 349 -12.51 11.89 -1.39
CA GLN A 349 -11.90 13.04 -2.04
C GLN A 349 -12.72 13.53 -3.24
N VAL A 350 -13.31 12.61 -4.03
CA VAL A 350 -14.27 12.97 -5.09
C VAL A 350 -15.50 13.69 -4.52
N ASP A 351 -16.11 13.13 -3.47
CA ASP A 351 -17.32 13.70 -2.86
C ASP A 351 -17.09 15.08 -2.24
N CYS A 352 -15.93 15.29 -1.58
CA CYS A 352 -15.53 16.58 -1.01
C CYS A 352 -15.07 17.60 -2.08
N GLY A 353 -15.02 17.20 -3.35
CA GLY A 353 -14.68 18.10 -4.46
C GLY A 353 -13.19 18.29 -4.75
N VAL A 354 -12.32 17.43 -4.22
CA VAL A 354 -10.87 17.53 -4.41
C VAL A 354 -10.48 17.19 -5.84
N GLY A 355 -9.72 18.06 -6.52
CA GLY A 355 -9.16 17.78 -7.85
C GLY A 355 -10.16 17.63 -9.00
N ASN A 356 -11.41 18.11 -8.85
CA ASN A 356 -12.46 18.01 -9.89
C ASN A 356 -12.21 18.87 -11.14
N ASN A 357 -11.23 19.78 -11.12
CA ASN A 357 -11.07 20.81 -12.17
C ASN A 357 -9.91 20.55 -13.15
N ASP A 358 -9.00 19.61 -12.88
CA ASP A 358 -7.74 19.50 -13.64
C ASP A 358 -7.14 18.08 -13.71
N ASP A 359 -7.96 17.03 -13.56
CA ASP A 359 -7.53 15.62 -13.50
C ASP A 359 -6.50 15.30 -12.39
N THR A 360 -6.14 16.24 -11.52
CA THR A 360 -5.11 16.05 -10.48
C THR A 360 -5.43 14.86 -9.58
N LEU A 361 -6.68 14.71 -9.13
CA LEU A 361 -7.07 13.58 -8.29
C LEU A 361 -6.97 12.27 -9.06
N LYS A 362 -7.42 12.24 -10.32
CA LYS A 362 -7.38 11.05 -11.18
C LYS A 362 -5.95 10.59 -11.45
N ASP A 363 -5.05 11.53 -11.72
CA ASP A 363 -3.62 11.25 -11.87
C ASP A 363 -3.01 10.72 -10.58
N ALA A 364 -3.34 11.30 -9.42
CA ALA A 364 -2.85 10.84 -8.12
C ALA A 364 -3.34 9.42 -7.79
N VAL A 365 -4.62 9.11 -8.07
CA VAL A 365 -5.21 7.77 -7.91
C VAL A 365 -4.48 6.77 -8.80
N ASN A 366 -4.31 7.08 -10.09
CA ASN A 366 -3.60 6.22 -11.04
C ASN A 366 -2.15 5.96 -10.63
N LEU A 367 -1.45 6.99 -10.18
CA LEU A 367 -0.06 6.87 -9.75
C LEU A 367 0.05 6.10 -8.43
N GLN A 368 -0.85 6.32 -7.48
CA GLN A 368 -0.90 5.53 -6.24
C GLN A 368 -1.13 4.06 -6.53
N PHE A 369 -2.11 3.76 -7.39
CA PHE A 369 -2.40 2.41 -7.85
C PHE A 369 -1.17 1.75 -8.47
N LYS A 370 -0.45 2.49 -9.32
CA LYS A 370 0.82 2.04 -9.94
C LYS A 370 1.90 1.71 -8.92
N ILE A 371 2.07 2.52 -7.88
CA ILE A 371 3.06 2.24 -6.82
C ILE A 371 2.63 1.04 -5.98
N SER A 372 1.37 0.97 -5.57
CA SER A 372 0.84 -0.10 -4.70
C SER A 372 0.94 -1.48 -5.36
N TYR A 373 0.58 -1.54 -6.65
CA TYR A 373 0.50 -2.78 -7.41
C TYR A 373 1.63 -2.94 -8.43
N TYR A 374 2.72 -2.16 -8.31
CA TYR A 374 3.82 -2.10 -9.28
C TYR A 374 4.20 -3.45 -9.90
N PRO A 375 4.55 -4.50 -9.13
CA PRO A 375 4.99 -5.76 -9.73
C PRO A 375 3.88 -6.53 -10.46
N PHE A 376 2.61 -6.21 -10.20
CA PHE A 376 1.46 -6.92 -10.73
C PHE A 376 0.87 -6.28 -11.99
N LEU A 377 1.25 -5.04 -12.31
CA LEU A 377 0.54 -4.26 -13.33
C LEU A 377 1.00 -4.52 -14.76
N HIS A 378 2.18 -5.09 -15.00
CA HIS A 378 2.81 -5.09 -16.34
C HIS A 378 1.89 -5.50 -17.51
N LYS A 379 1.53 -6.76 -17.69
CA LYS A 379 0.55 -7.18 -18.72
C LYS A 379 -0.89 -7.28 -18.22
N LYS A 380 -1.13 -7.01 -16.94
CA LYS A 380 -2.44 -7.21 -16.27
C LYS A 380 -3.07 -5.91 -15.76
N GLN A 381 -2.51 -4.76 -16.13
CA GLN A 381 -2.98 -3.44 -15.70
C GLN A 381 -4.48 -3.26 -15.94
N GLU A 382 -4.95 -3.46 -17.17
CA GLU A 382 -6.36 -3.25 -17.53
C GLU A 382 -7.32 -4.10 -16.67
N CYS A 383 -6.94 -5.35 -16.41
CA CYS A 383 -7.72 -6.26 -15.60
C CYS A 383 -7.78 -5.82 -14.13
N LEU A 384 -6.62 -5.46 -13.55
CA LEU A 384 -6.55 -4.98 -12.17
C LEU A 384 -7.29 -3.65 -12.02
N GLU A 385 -7.16 -2.74 -12.97
CA GLU A 385 -7.88 -1.45 -12.98
C GLU A 385 -9.40 -1.66 -13.02
N LYS A 386 -9.91 -2.62 -13.80
CA LYS A 386 -11.36 -2.90 -13.85
C LYS A 386 -11.94 -3.47 -12.56
N VAL A 387 -11.14 -4.13 -11.73
CA VAL A 387 -11.67 -4.86 -10.55
C VAL A 387 -11.31 -4.22 -9.22
N LEU A 388 -10.09 -3.70 -9.07
CA LEU A 388 -9.64 -3.22 -7.78
C LEU A 388 -10.27 -1.86 -7.43
N PRO A 389 -10.82 -1.70 -6.21
CA PRO A 389 -11.63 -0.55 -5.86
C PRO A 389 -10.84 0.76 -5.77
N ASP A 390 -9.51 0.72 -5.66
CA ASP A 390 -8.67 1.91 -5.58
C ASP A 390 -8.08 2.35 -6.93
N SER A 391 -8.50 1.72 -8.03
CA SER A 391 -8.19 2.19 -9.38
C SER A 391 -9.01 3.43 -9.76
N ALA A 392 -8.49 4.26 -10.65
CA ALA A 392 -9.25 5.43 -11.11
C ALA A 392 -10.52 5.03 -11.88
N SER A 393 -10.48 3.93 -12.64
CA SER A 393 -11.66 3.44 -13.35
C SER A 393 -12.78 3.04 -12.40
N ASN A 394 -12.52 2.69 -11.13
CA ASN A 394 -13.54 2.38 -10.13
C ASN A 394 -13.92 3.58 -9.25
N VAL A 395 -12.95 4.43 -8.90
CA VAL A 395 -13.19 5.64 -8.10
C VAL A 395 -14.14 6.61 -8.81
N PHE A 396 -13.98 6.78 -10.13
CA PHE A 396 -14.68 7.81 -10.91
C PHE A 396 -15.89 7.29 -11.73
N ILE A 397 -16.40 6.08 -11.46
CA ILE A 397 -17.63 5.54 -12.10
C ILE A 397 -18.87 6.36 -11.78
#